data_AF-A0A5B9QAC1-F1
#
_entry.id   AF-A0A5B9QAC1-F1
#
_cell.length_a   1.000
_cell.length_b   1.000
_cell.length_c   1.000
_cell.angle_alpha   90.00
_cell.angle_beta   90.00
_cell.angle_gamma   90.00
#
_symmetry.space_group_name_H-M   'P 1'
#
loop_
_entity.id
_entity.type
_entity.pdbx_description
1 polymer ?
#
loop_
_entity_poly.entity_id
_entity_poly.type
_entity_poly.pdbx_seq_one_letter_code
_entity_poly.pdbx_strand_id
1 'polypeptide(L)'
;MTNFRLLISVLATLLIASHLWGHGSPINISVEAGRLVASHPSDQIFAPPIFGQTDDFDDFADADFFPTLGNVLLWEVPGLEIHDMGDSASLALEVLARPVIGSSPAEHRVLWYWNPDTEAVEESPVEFHLLATGPSSLSINPEDQLSPAPFMLADPVADQTGFHNHTLLLYALDDDNTAPAGVYGVFARFTSNSYAPSDPLLILFNYFTENELLPENSLAIYEAATLPGDFDLDDDVDGRDFLEWQRLIGSTTRSVADASLNGVVDAADLQIWQQNYGNTFEESFFLPVTYVPEPECLMTLIQALAICGSLFRQSK
;
A
#
# COMPACT_ATOMS: atom_id res chain seq x y z
N MET A 1 35.12 29.41 -51.83
CA MET A 1 35.58 28.60 -50.69
C MET A 1 34.51 28.75 -49.63
N THR A 2 33.61 27.78 -49.61
CA THR A 2 32.27 27.87 -49.00
C THR A 2 32.21 26.79 -47.92
N ASN A 3 31.59 27.13 -46.78
CA ASN A 3 31.23 26.27 -45.64
C ASN A 3 32.40 26.06 -44.65
N PHE A 4 32.52 26.64 -43.46
CA PHE A 4 31.57 27.01 -42.39
C PHE A 4 30.49 25.95 -42.15
N ARG A 5 30.49 25.38 -40.92
CA ARG A 5 29.51 24.45 -40.34
C ARG A 5 29.71 22.95 -40.62
N LEU A 6 30.69 22.34 -39.97
CA LEU A 6 30.62 20.89 -39.67
C LEU A 6 31.51 20.54 -38.46
N LEU A 7 31.32 21.24 -37.34
CA LEU A 7 31.97 20.88 -36.06
C LEU A 7 31.06 21.12 -34.85
N ILE A 8 29.74 21.01 -35.05
CA ILE A 8 28.71 21.04 -34.00
C ILE A 8 27.65 20.01 -34.43
N SER A 9 27.92 18.72 -34.22
CA SER A 9 26.89 17.68 -34.38
C SER A 9 27.21 16.33 -33.73
N VAL A 10 28.23 16.21 -32.86
CA VAL A 10 28.53 14.91 -32.20
C VAL A 10 28.75 15.04 -30.68
N LEU A 11 28.43 16.19 -30.06
CA LEU A 11 28.59 16.36 -28.61
C LEU A 11 27.39 17.03 -27.92
N ALA A 12 26.19 16.78 -28.45
CA ALA A 12 24.93 17.23 -27.87
C ALA A 12 23.81 16.21 -28.06
N THR A 13 24.11 14.92 -27.88
CA THR A 13 23.15 14.02 -27.22
C THR A 13 23.42 14.21 -25.73
N LEU A 14 22.79 15.17 -25.03
CA LEU A 14 21.53 14.92 -24.30
C LEU A 14 21.55 13.46 -23.84
N LEU A 15 21.99 13.08 -22.63
CA LEU A 15 21.50 13.56 -21.33
C LEU A 15 19.99 13.84 -21.34
N ILE A 16 19.26 13.06 -22.13
CA ILE A 16 18.00 12.52 -21.69
C ILE A 16 18.44 11.21 -21.04
N ALA A 17 18.30 11.12 -19.72
CA ALA A 17 18.27 9.80 -19.10
C ALA A 17 17.16 9.06 -19.84
N SER A 18 17.54 8.15 -20.72
CA SER A 18 16.62 7.12 -21.16
C SER A 18 16.23 6.41 -19.87
N HIS A 19 15.01 6.67 -19.37
CA HIS A 19 14.29 5.61 -18.68
C HIS A 19 14.37 4.43 -19.63
N LEU A 20 15.23 3.47 -19.29
CA LEU A 20 15.37 2.24 -20.03
C LEU A 20 13.97 1.61 -20.01
N TRP A 21 13.29 1.61 -21.15
CA TRP A 21 11.94 1.08 -21.37
C TRP A 21 11.89 -0.44 -21.18
N GLY A 22 12.10 -0.90 -19.95
CA GLY A 22 12.22 -2.33 -19.67
C GLY A 22 11.77 -2.80 -18.30
N HIS A 23 11.31 -1.93 -17.39
CA HIS A 23 10.90 -2.34 -16.04
C HIS A 23 9.69 -1.51 -15.60
N GLY A 24 8.65 -2.18 -15.06
CA GLY A 24 7.32 -1.61 -14.76
C GLY A 24 7.31 -0.33 -13.92
N SER A 25 6.17 0.35 -13.82
CA SER A 25 6.08 1.62 -13.10
C SER A 25 6.19 1.42 -11.57
N PRO A 26 7.12 2.10 -10.88
CA PRO A 26 7.23 1.99 -9.43
C PRO A 26 6.11 2.74 -8.70
N ILE A 27 5.86 2.31 -7.46
CA ILE A 27 5.23 3.15 -6.45
C ILE A 27 6.24 4.22 -6.04
N ASN A 28 5.86 5.48 -6.17
CA ASN A 28 6.72 6.61 -5.80
C ASN A 28 6.40 6.99 -4.37
N ILE A 29 7.43 7.04 -3.54
CA ILE A 29 7.35 7.47 -2.15
C ILE A 29 8.12 8.78 -2.04
N SER A 30 7.40 9.87 -1.79
CA SER A 30 7.97 11.20 -1.60
C SER A 30 7.62 11.75 -0.22
N VAL A 31 8.18 12.91 0.12
CA VAL A 31 7.83 13.66 1.33
C VAL A 31 7.23 15.00 0.94
N GLU A 32 5.97 15.21 1.32
CA GLU A 32 5.26 16.47 1.10
C GLU A 32 4.74 17.02 2.42
N ALA A 33 5.09 18.27 2.72
CA ALA A 33 4.69 18.95 3.96
C ALA A 33 4.97 18.15 5.27
N GLY A 34 6.00 17.29 5.27
CA GLY A 34 6.38 16.46 6.42
C GLY A 34 5.61 15.13 6.55
N ARG A 35 4.85 14.75 5.53
CA ARG A 35 4.12 13.49 5.40
C ARG A 35 4.70 12.66 4.26
N LEU A 36 4.67 11.34 4.38
CA LEU A 36 4.92 10.45 3.25
C LEU A 36 3.77 10.55 2.24
N VAL A 37 4.07 10.57 0.96
CA VAL A 37 3.07 10.50 -0.10
C VAL A 37 3.41 9.31 -0.99
N ALA A 38 2.45 8.40 -1.14
CA ALA A 38 2.51 7.33 -2.12
C ALA A 38 1.81 7.80 -3.39
N SER A 39 2.51 7.77 -4.52
CA SER A 39 1.99 8.28 -5.78
C SER A 39 2.53 7.50 -6.99
N HIS A 40 1.96 7.82 -8.15
CA HIS A 40 2.49 7.47 -9.47
C HIS A 40 2.79 8.79 -10.20
N PRO A 41 3.77 8.86 -11.15
CA PRO A 41 3.96 9.99 -12.08
C PRO A 41 2.77 10.38 -12.98
N SER A 42 1.55 9.86 -12.74
CA SER A 42 0.35 10.25 -13.48
C SER A 42 -0.38 11.34 -12.71
N ASP A 43 -0.84 12.38 -13.41
CA ASP A 43 -1.40 13.63 -12.85
C ASP A 43 -2.77 13.43 -12.17
N GLN A 44 -2.85 12.72 -11.04
CA GLN A 44 -4.09 12.53 -10.26
C GLN A 44 -4.17 13.51 -9.09
N ILE A 45 -5.39 13.95 -8.77
CA ILE A 45 -5.63 15.08 -7.87
C ILE A 45 -6.36 14.69 -6.57
N PHE A 46 -7.01 13.52 -6.42
CA PHE A 46 -7.82 13.27 -5.20
C PHE A 46 -7.90 11.87 -4.60
N ALA A 47 -7.66 10.75 -5.31
CA ALA A 47 -7.69 9.42 -4.69
C ALA A 47 -6.26 8.89 -4.44
N PRO A 48 -5.99 8.19 -3.32
CA PRO A 48 -4.79 7.40 -3.18
C PRO A 48 -4.72 6.37 -4.30
N PRO A 49 -3.53 6.14 -4.85
CA PRO A 49 -3.35 5.21 -5.95
C PRO A 49 -3.74 3.79 -5.56
N ILE A 50 -4.43 3.10 -6.47
CA ILE A 50 -4.60 1.66 -6.42
C ILE A 50 -3.47 1.05 -7.23
N PHE A 51 -2.89 0.03 -6.64
CA PHE A 51 -1.73 -0.64 -7.13
C PHE A 51 -2.14 -2.11 -7.39
N GLY A 52 -1.98 -2.66 -8.60
CA GLY A 52 -2.15 -4.09 -8.86
C GLY A 52 -1.01 -4.77 -9.61
N GLN A 53 -0.78 -6.04 -9.32
CA GLN A 53 0.09 -6.88 -10.14
C GLN A 53 -0.66 -7.37 -11.39
N THR A 54 -0.01 -7.51 -12.55
CA THR A 54 -0.52 -8.25 -13.72
C THR A 54 0.06 -9.67 -13.79
N ASP A 55 -0.67 -10.61 -14.43
CA ASP A 55 -0.22 -11.96 -14.72
C ASP A 55 0.30 -12.14 -16.17
N ASP A 56 0.19 -11.09 -17.01
CA ASP A 56 0.69 -11.07 -18.38
C ASP A 56 2.17 -10.65 -18.45
N PHE A 57 2.96 -11.47 -19.13
CA PHE A 57 4.40 -11.25 -19.37
C PHE A 57 4.69 -10.37 -20.62
N ASP A 58 3.67 -9.96 -21.36
CA ASP A 58 3.79 -9.15 -22.58
C ASP A 58 3.04 -7.82 -22.44
N ASP A 59 3.71 -6.73 -22.85
CA ASP A 59 3.35 -5.31 -22.78
C ASP A 59 3.14 -4.74 -21.36
N PHE A 60 4.19 -4.04 -20.90
CA PHE A 60 4.30 -3.25 -19.69
C PHE A 60 2.98 -2.55 -19.36
N ALA A 61 2.30 -3.00 -18.31
CA ALA A 61 0.96 -2.52 -18.03
C ALA A 61 1.00 -1.01 -17.75
N ASP A 62 0.54 -0.25 -18.75
CA ASP A 62 0.27 1.18 -18.63
C ASP A 62 -0.70 1.38 -17.47
N ALA A 63 -0.61 2.52 -16.78
CA ALA A 63 -1.63 2.92 -15.83
C ALA A 63 -2.99 2.82 -16.52
N ASP A 64 -3.85 1.93 -16.04
CA ASP A 64 -5.19 1.85 -16.56
C ASP A 64 -6.04 2.84 -15.79
N PHE A 65 -6.65 3.76 -16.53
CA PHE A 65 -7.39 4.86 -15.94
C PHE A 65 -8.84 4.46 -15.78
N PHE A 66 -9.28 4.37 -14.53
CA PHE A 66 -10.67 4.27 -14.19
C PHE A 66 -11.18 5.68 -14.00
N PRO A 67 -12.22 6.11 -14.76
CA PRO A 67 -12.85 7.40 -14.58
C PRO A 67 -13.31 7.69 -13.14
N THR A 68 -13.29 6.68 -12.28
CA THR A 68 -14.00 6.58 -11.01
C THR A 68 -13.16 6.12 -9.81
N LEU A 69 -11.96 5.59 -10.03
CA LEU A 69 -10.96 5.25 -8.98
C LEU A 69 -9.66 6.04 -9.17
N GLY A 70 -9.52 6.78 -10.27
CA GLY A 70 -8.25 7.30 -10.72
C GLY A 70 -7.44 6.22 -11.44
N ASN A 71 -6.12 6.31 -11.37
CA ASN A 71 -5.24 5.36 -12.04
C ASN A 71 -5.06 4.10 -11.19
N VAL A 72 -5.36 2.94 -11.77
CA VAL A 72 -4.89 1.65 -11.27
C VAL A 72 -3.53 1.41 -11.92
N LEU A 73 -2.49 1.40 -11.11
CA LEU A 73 -1.16 1.11 -11.60
C LEU A 73 -0.93 -0.39 -11.62
N LEU A 74 -0.64 -0.91 -12.80
CA LEU A 74 -0.37 -2.32 -12.99
C LEU A 74 1.15 -2.56 -13.09
N TRP A 75 1.70 -3.50 -12.32
CA TRP A 75 3.12 -3.91 -12.39
C TRP A 75 3.28 -5.42 -12.54
N GLU A 76 4.41 -5.82 -13.11
CA GLU A 76 4.86 -7.21 -13.08
C GLU A 76 5.74 -7.48 -11.84
N VAL A 77 6.63 -6.53 -11.51
CA VAL A 77 7.53 -6.61 -10.34
C VAL A 77 7.34 -5.37 -9.47
N PRO A 78 7.00 -5.52 -8.18
CA PRO A 78 6.78 -4.39 -7.29
C PRO A 78 8.07 -3.59 -7.11
N GLY A 79 8.08 -2.38 -7.67
CA GLY A 79 9.17 -1.42 -7.53
C GLY A 79 8.79 -0.28 -6.59
N LEU A 80 9.72 0.15 -5.74
CA LEU A 80 9.61 1.40 -4.97
C LEU A 80 10.65 2.41 -5.46
N GLU A 81 10.22 3.62 -5.78
CA GLU A 81 11.11 4.76 -6.00
C GLU A 81 10.98 5.74 -4.85
N ILE A 82 12.07 5.97 -4.12
CA ILE A 82 12.06 6.78 -2.89
C ILE A 82 12.75 8.11 -3.16
N HIS A 83 12.04 9.20 -2.89
CA HIS A 83 12.46 10.58 -3.06
C HIS A 83 12.25 11.39 -1.80
N ASP A 84 13.05 12.44 -1.62
CA ASP A 84 12.89 13.48 -0.59
C ASP A 84 12.88 13.04 0.88
N MET A 85 13.03 11.74 1.15
CA MET A 85 13.29 11.19 2.48
C MET A 85 14.76 11.44 2.87
N GLY A 86 14.99 11.82 4.12
CA GLY A 86 16.34 11.95 4.66
C GLY A 86 16.99 10.58 4.86
N ASP A 87 18.30 10.48 4.60
CA ASP A 87 19.05 9.21 4.62
C ASP A 87 18.87 8.37 5.88
N SER A 88 18.64 8.98 7.05
CA SER A 88 18.44 8.28 8.34
C SER A 88 16.99 7.87 8.63
N ALA A 89 16.05 8.22 7.75
CA ALA A 89 14.65 7.85 7.91
C ALA A 89 14.48 6.34 7.69
N SER A 90 13.48 5.76 8.35
CA SER A 90 13.00 4.41 8.05
C SER A 90 11.82 4.47 7.08
N LEU A 91 11.61 3.38 6.36
CA LEU A 91 10.40 3.13 5.56
C LEU A 91 9.83 1.76 5.94
N ALA A 92 8.58 1.75 6.36
CA ALA A 92 7.82 0.53 6.65
C ALA A 92 6.46 0.58 5.94
N LEU A 93 5.92 -0.60 5.63
CA LEU A 93 4.57 -0.79 5.14
C LEU A 93 3.69 -1.26 6.29
N GLU A 94 2.68 -0.47 6.66
CA GLU A 94 1.68 -0.88 7.64
C GLU A 94 0.46 -1.42 6.90
N VAL A 95 0.16 -2.71 7.09
CA VAL A 95 -1.07 -3.30 6.55
C VAL A 95 -2.23 -2.99 7.49
N LEU A 96 -3.38 -2.62 6.93
CA LEU A 96 -4.53 -2.08 7.65
C LEU A 96 -5.68 -3.10 7.65
N ALA A 97 -6.19 -3.41 8.84
CA ALA A 97 -7.46 -4.11 8.96
C ALA A 97 -8.61 -3.19 8.53
N ARG A 98 -9.52 -3.70 7.69
CA ARG A 98 -10.65 -2.96 7.15
C ARG A 98 -12.01 -3.58 7.51
N PRO A 99 -13.08 -2.83 7.81
CA PRO A 99 -14.36 -3.41 8.15
C PRO A 99 -14.95 -4.08 6.92
N VAL A 100 -15.70 -5.15 7.15
CA VAL A 100 -16.49 -5.80 6.11
C VAL A 100 -17.85 -5.13 6.08
N ILE A 101 -18.17 -4.42 4.99
CA ILE A 101 -19.48 -3.75 4.86
C ILE A 101 -20.61 -4.78 5.00
N GLY A 102 -21.61 -4.44 5.82
CA GLY A 102 -22.80 -5.28 6.03
C GLY A 102 -22.59 -6.50 6.93
N SER A 103 -21.41 -6.67 7.53
CA SER A 103 -21.15 -7.74 8.50
C SER A 103 -21.94 -7.56 9.81
N SER A 104 -22.41 -8.67 10.38
CA SER A 104 -23.04 -8.71 11.70
C SER A 104 -22.73 -10.04 12.39
N PRO A 105 -21.89 -10.08 13.44
CA PRO A 105 -21.26 -8.93 14.12
C PRO A 105 -20.29 -8.15 13.21
N ALA A 106 -19.89 -6.95 13.62
CA ALA A 106 -18.92 -6.17 12.86
C ALA A 106 -17.59 -6.95 12.76
N GLU A 107 -17.20 -7.25 11.54
CA GLU A 107 -15.97 -7.98 11.19
C GLU A 107 -14.98 -7.03 10.52
N HIS A 108 -13.69 -7.30 10.72
CA HIS A 108 -12.61 -6.67 9.97
C HIS A 108 -11.83 -7.73 9.19
N ARG A 109 -11.18 -7.34 8.09
CA ARG A 109 -10.29 -8.18 7.31
C ARG A 109 -9.02 -7.44 6.98
N VAL A 110 -7.89 -8.13 7.11
CA VAL A 110 -6.59 -7.64 6.67
C VAL A 110 -6.31 -8.06 5.22
N LEU A 111 -6.72 -9.29 4.87
CA LEU A 111 -6.52 -9.88 3.55
C LEU A 111 -7.87 -10.02 2.82
N TRP A 112 -7.91 -9.49 1.61
CA TRP A 112 -9.10 -9.46 0.76
C TRP A 112 -8.89 -10.39 -0.43
N TYR A 113 -9.96 -11.05 -0.88
CA TYR A 113 -9.93 -11.95 -2.03
C TYR A 113 -11.16 -11.72 -2.90
N TRP A 114 -10.96 -11.36 -4.15
CA TRP A 114 -12.00 -11.40 -5.16
C TRP A 114 -11.96 -12.75 -5.87
N ASN A 115 -13.07 -13.46 -5.81
CA ASN A 115 -13.22 -14.81 -6.32
C ASN A 115 -13.80 -14.79 -7.75
N PRO A 116 -13.06 -15.26 -8.77
CA PRO A 116 -13.54 -15.27 -10.15
C PRO A 116 -14.69 -16.24 -10.40
N ASP A 117 -14.83 -17.28 -9.57
CA ASP A 117 -15.92 -18.27 -9.74
C ASP A 117 -17.27 -17.74 -9.24
N THR A 118 -17.25 -16.86 -8.22
CA THR A 118 -18.46 -16.29 -7.61
C THR A 118 -18.69 -14.83 -8.00
N GLU A 119 -17.71 -14.19 -8.64
CA GLU A 119 -17.69 -12.77 -8.98
C GLU A 119 -17.91 -11.86 -7.74
N ALA A 120 -17.38 -12.29 -6.59
CA ALA A 120 -17.62 -11.65 -5.31
C ALA A 120 -16.36 -11.54 -4.45
N VAL A 121 -16.38 -10.58 -3.53
CA VAL A 121 -15.34 -10.41 -2.51
C VAL A 121 -15.63 -11.31 -1.31
N GLU A 122 -14.70 -12.18 -0.98
CA GLU A 122 -14.81 -13.22 0.03
C GLU A 122 -13.64 -13.15 1.01
N GLU A 123 -13.69 -13.98 2.06
CA GLU A 123 -12.53 -14.22 2.91
C GLU A 123 -11.46 -14.97 2.10
N SER A 124 -10.19 -14.62 2.28
CA SER A 124 -9.12 -15.29 1.56
C SER A 124 -9.06 -16.79 1.91
N PRO A 125 -8.96 -17.68 0.92
CA PRO A 125 -8.86 -19.12 1.18
C PRO A 125 -7.47 -19.55 1.64
N VAL A 126 -6.47 -18.67 1.54
CA VAL A 126 -5.05 -18.96 1.83
C VAL A 126 -4.37 -17.81 2.54
N GLU A 127 -3.29 -18.12 3.26
CA GLU A 127 -2.40 -17.11 3.83
C GLU A 127 -1.57 -16.38 2.75
N PHE A 128 -1.17 -15.16 3.08
CA PHE A 128 -0.40 -14.28 2.20
C PHE A 128 0.87 -13.83 2.92
N HIS A 129 2.00 -13.83 2.21
CA HIS A 129 3.30 -13.48 2.79
C HIS A 129 3.89 -12.26 2.10
N LEU A 130 4.33 -11.28 2.89
CA LEU A 130 5.20 -10.19 2.45
C LEU A 130 6.64 -10.47 2.88
N LEU A 131 7.58 -10.17 1.99
CA LEU A 131 9.01 -10.41 2.16
C LEU A 131 9.75 -9.10 1.87
N ALA A 132 10.68 -8.72 2.73
CA ALA A 132 11.52 -7.54 2.55
C ALA A 132 12.95 -7.97 2.22
N THR A 133 13.80 -7.03 1.82
CA THR A 133 15.22 -7.33 1.64
C THR A 133 15.84 -7.74 2.99
N GLY A 134 16.22 -9.02 3.13
CA GLY A 134 16.80 -9.57 4.35
C GLY A 134 15.97 -10.74 4.93
N PRO A 135 16.08 -11.05 6.24
CA PRO A 135 15.36 -12.15 6.87
C PRO A 135 13.93 -11.78 7.31
N SER A 136 13.44 -10.58 6.97
CA SER A 136 12.14 -10.09 7.43
C SER A 136 11.01 -10.61 6.54
N SER A 137 10.04 -11.27 7.15
CA SER A 137 8.79 -11.68 6.52
C SER A 137 7.60 -11.29 7.40
N LEU A 138 6.45 -11.04 6.78
CA LEU A 138 5.17 -10.88 7.44
C LEU A 138 4.18 -11.87 6.82
N SER A 139 3.62 -12.74 7.65
CA SER A 139 2.51 -13.62 7.27
C SER A 139 1.19 -12.97 7.67
N ILE A 140 0.24 -12.97 6.76
CA ILE A 140 -1.10 -12.39 6.93
C ILE A 140 -2.09 -13.55 6.77
N ASN A 141 -2.81 -13.85 7.84
CA ASN A 141 -3.78 -14.93 7.86
C ASN A 141 -5.16 -14.39 7.45
N PRO A 142 -5.98 -15.18 6.74
CA PRO A 142 -7.34 -14.76 6.37
C PRO A 142 -8.23 -14.36 7.55
N GLU A 143 -8.02 -15.00 8.70
CA GLU A 143 -8.75 -14.80 9.94
C GLU A 143 -8.30 -13.57 10.75
N ASP A 144 -7.22 -12.88 10.33
CA ASP A 144 -6.70 -11.72 11.04
C ASP A 144 -7.72 -10.56 11.00
N GLN A 145 -8.11 -10.11 12.20
CA GLN A 145 -9.06 -9.02 12.42
C GLN A 145 -8.39 -7.68 12.78
N LEU A 146 -7.07 -7.70 13.05
CA LEU A 146 -6.31 -6.54 13.52
C LEU A 146 -5.14 -6.28 12.59
N SER A 147 -4.81 -5.00 12.41
CA SER A 147 -3.63 -4.60 11.65
C SER A 147 -2.36 -5.25 12.24
N PRO A 148 -1.54 -5.95 11.45
CA PRO A 148 -0.25 -6.45 11.90
C PRO A 148 0.74 -5.31 12.11
N ALA A 149 1.80 -5.55 12.91
CA ALA A 149 2.82 -4.54 13.15
C ALA A 149 3.45 -4.03 11.83
N PRO A 150 3.84 -2.75 11.74
CA PRO A 150 4.43 -2.20 10.52
C PRO A 150 5.61 -3.04 10.04
N PHE A 151 5.53 -3.47 8.78
CA PHE A 151 6.51 -4.31 8.12
C PHE A 151 7.67 -3.46 7.61
N MET A 152 8.83 -3.57 8.27
CA MET A 152 10.00 -2.76 7.94
C MET A 152 10.56 -3.13 6.56
N LEU A 153 10.61 -2.17 5.65
CA LEU A 153 11.19 -2.32 4.31
C LEU A 153 12.65 -1.87 4.29
N ALA A 154 12.95 -0.74 4.94
CA ALA A 154 14.30 -0.18 5.04
C ALA A 154 14.49 0.62 6.34
N ASP A 155 15.58 0.35 7.04
CA ASP A 155 16.03 1.15 8.20
C ASP A 155 17.57 1.11 8.28
N PRO A 156 18.27 2.16 7.83
CA PRO A 156 17.77 3.41 7.24
C PRO A 156 17.57 3.35 5.70
N VAL A 157 16.99 4.39 5.10
CA VAL A 157 16.80 4.50 3.61
C VAL A 157 18.02 4.97 2.82
N ALA A 158 19.14 5.31 3.48
CA ALA A 158 20.33 5.94 2.88
C ALA A 158 20.81 5.34 1.53
N ASP A 159 20.76 4.02 1.39
CA ASP A 159 21.22 3.33 0.17
C ASP A 159 20.09 2.93 -0.79
N GLN A 160 18.88 3.42 -0.53
CA GLN A 160 17.65 3.09 -1.27
C GLN A 160 17.08 4.30 -2.03
N THR A 161 17.43 5.53 -1.64
CA THR A 161 16.92 6.75 -2.28
C THR A 161 17.53 7.01 -3.66
N GLY A 162 16.73 7.52 -4.60
CA GLY A 162 17.20 7.86 -5.95
C GLY A 162 17.48 6.66 -6.86
N PHE A 163 17.01 5.47 -6.45
CA PHE A 163 17.02 4.25 -7.24
C PHE A 163 15.62 3.66 -7.31
N HIS A 164 15.37 2.88 -8.36
CA HIS A 164 14.18 2.06 -8.50
C HIS A 164 14.44 0.69 -7.85
N ASN A 165 13.77 0.41 -6.74
CA ASN A 165 14.04 -0.75 -5.88
C ASN A 165 13.00 -1.85 -6.07
N HIS A 166 13.40 -2.98 -6.68
CA HIS A 166 12.52 -4.15 -6.93
C HIS A 166 12.54 -5.20 -5.82
N THR A 167 13.42 -5.05 -4.83
CA THR A 167 13.64 -6.08 -3.78
C THR A 167 13.14 -5.66 -2.40
N LEU A 168 12.73 -4.41 -2.23
CA LEU A 168 12.29 -3.88 -0.93
C LEU A 168 10.98 -4.50 -0.48
N LEU A 169 10.12 -4.85 -1.43
CA LEU A 169 8.85 -5.52 -1.19
C LEU A 169 8.70 -6.65 -2.21
N LEU A 170 8.59 -7.86 -1.72
CA LEU A 170 8.24 -9.05 -2.47
C LEU A 170 7.04 -9.69 -1.78
N TYR A 171 6.30 -10.52 -2.50
CA TYR A 171 5.16 -11.25 -1.95
C TYR A 171 5.19 -12.69 -2.41
N ALA A 172 4.50 -13.54 -1.65
CA ALA A 172 4.28 -14.94 -1.96
C ALA A 172 2.91 -15.38 -1.44
N LEU A 173 2.27 -16.29 -2.16
CA LEU A 173 1.11 -17.03 -1.69
C LEU A 173 1.58 -18.34 -1.05
N ASP A 174 0.76 -18.91 -0.16
CA ASP A 174 0.97 -20.18 0.57
C ASP A 174 1.94 -21.17 -0.12
N ASP A 175 2.92 -21.64 0.65
CA ASP A 175 4.03 -22.50 0.26
C ASP A 175 3.58 -23.85 -0.34
N ASP A 176 2.32 -24.26 -0.12
CA ASP A 176 1.78 -25.53 -0.60
C ASP A 176 1.12 -25.46 -2.00
N ASN A 177 1.14 -24.29 -2.68
CA ASN A 177 0.60 -24.09 -4.04
C ASN A 177 -0.90 -24.43 -4.15
N THR A 178 -1.65 -24.19 -3.07
CA THR A 178 -3.10 -24.45 -2.98
C THR A 178 -3.96 -23.23 -3.29
N ALA A 179 -3.35 -22.05 -3.42
CA ALA A 179 -4.03 -20.80 -3.71
C ALA A 179 -4.90 -20.93 -4.98
N PRO A 180 -6.21 -20.64 -4.91
CA PRO A 180 -7.05 -20.56 -6.09
C PRO A 180 -6.77 -19.27 -6.86
N ALA A 181 -7.12 -19.29 -8.15
CA ALA A 181 -7.09 -18.10 -8.99
C ALA A 181 -7.98 -16.99 -8.42
N GLY A 182 -7.59 -15.75 -8.63
CA GLY A 182 -8.34 -14.57 -8.23
C GLY A 182 -7.43 -13.37 -7.95
N VAL A 183 -8.01 -12.34 -7.35
CA VAL A 183 -7.29 -11.11 -6.99
C VAL A 183 -7.22 -11.02 -5.48
N TYR A 184 -6.01 -11.02 -4.95
CA TYR A 184 -5.75 -10.83 -3.52
C TYR A 184 -5.44 -9.37 -3.27
N GLY A 185 -5.84 -8.83 -2.12
CA GLY A 185 -5.67 -7.42 -1.82
C GLY A 185 -5.35 -7.16 -0.36
N VAL A 186 -4.51 -6.15 -0.13
CA VAL A 186 -4.26 -5.59 1.20
C VAL A 186 -4.38 -4.08 1.13
N PHE A 187 -5.08 -3.51 2.11
CA PHE A 187 -5.01 -2.07 2.36
C PHE A 187 -3.78 -1.80 3.19
N ALA A 188 -3.01 -0.77 2.82
CA ALA A 188 -1.78 -0.45 3.51
C ALA A 188 -1.51 1.05 3.49
N ARG A 189 -0.55 1.49 4.29
CA ARG A 189 0.05 2.82 4.20
C ARG A 189 1.54 2.75 4.47
N PHE A 190 2.28 3.73 3.97
CA PHE A 190 3.69 3.86 4.28
C PHE A 190 3.88 4.65 5.57
N THR A 191 4.81 4.18 6.41
CA THR A 191 5.15 4.81 7.69
C THR A 191 6.64 5.04 7.79
N SER A 192 7.03 6.01 8.61
CA SER A 192 8.42 6.37 8.87
C SER A 192 8.62 6.80 10.32
N ASN A 193 9.84 6.62 10.83
CA ASN A 193 10.28 7.21 12.09
C ASN A 193 10.39 8.75 12.04
N SER A 194 10.38 9.36 10.85
CA SER A 194 10.71 10.79 10.65
C SER A 194 9.57 11.62 10.05
N TYR A 195 8.54 10.98 9.49
CA TYR A 195 7.47 11.64 8.74
C TYR A 195 6.10 11.10 9.15
N ALA A 196 5.05 11.90 8.98
CA ALA A 196 3.68 11.42 9.16
C ALA A 196 3.35 10.33 8.11
N PRO A 197 2.48 9.35 8.44
CA PRO A 197 2.08 8.29 7.52
C PRO A 197 1.46 8.82 6.22
N SER A 198 1.58 8.07 5.14
CA SER A 198 0.83 8.34 3.93
C SER A 198 -0.67 8.13 4.14
N ASP A 199 -1.46 8.70 3.23
CA ASP A 199 -2.84 8.26 3.07
C ASP A 199 -2.84 6.75 2.70
N PRO A 200 -3.90 6.01 3.06
CA PRO A 200 -4.00 4.58 2.75
C PRO A 200 -4.06 4.32 1.26
N LEU A 201 -3.59 3.15 0.83
CA LEU A 201 -3.66 2.68 -0.54
C LEU A 201 -4.08 1.21 -0.58
N LEU A 202 -4.57 0.76 -1.73
CA LEU A 202 -4.88 -0.65 -1.99
C LEU A 202 -3.78 -1.25 -2.86
N ILE A 203 -3.17 -2.34 -2.38
CA ILE A 203 -2.20 -3.15 -3.13
C ILE A 203 -2.86 -4.48 -3.47
N LEU A 204 -2.86 -4.83 -4.76
CA LEU A 204 -3.50 -6.00 -5.32
C LEU A 204 -2.46 -6.93 -5.94
N PHE A 205 -2.75 -8.22 -5.85
CA PHE A 205 -1.93 -9.30 -6.36
C PHE A 205 -2.82 -10.16 -7.23
N ASN A 206 -2.62 -10.06 -8.55
CA ASN A 206 -3.32 -10.89 -9.50
C ASN A 206 -2.69 -12.28 -9.52
N TYR A 207 -3.51 -13.28 -9.28
CA TYR A 207 -3.12 -14.67 -9.39
C TYR A 207 -4.03 -15.35 -10.42
N PHE A 208 -3.59 -15.34 -11.68
CA PHE A 208 -4.26 -15.98 -12.82
C PHE A 208 -5.69 -15.48 -13.12
N THR A 209 -5.93 -14.18 -13.00
CA THR A 209 -7.17 -13.52 -13.45
C THR A 209 -6.88 -12.65 -14.67
N GLU A 210 -7.83 -12.54 -15.59
CA GLU A 210 -7.70 -11.68 -16.78
C GLU A 210 -7.40 -10.22 -16.36
N ASN A 211 -6.36 -9.63 -16.95
CA ASN A 211 -5.87 -8.30 -16.61
C ASN A 211 -6.95 -7.21 -16.81
N GLU A 212 -7.80 -7.35 -17.83
CA GLU A 212 -8.90 -6.42 -18.10
C GLU A 212 -9.96 -6.37 -16.99
N LEU A 213 -10.01 -7.39 -16.11
CA LEU A 213 -10.94 -7.45 -14.99
C LEU A 213 -10.37 -6.86 -13.70
N LEU A 214 -9.05 -6.69 -13.59
CA LEU A 214 -8.41 -6.16 -12.38
C LEU A 214 -9.03 -4.86 -11.87
N PRO A 215 -9.43 -3.92 -12.72
CA PRO A 215 -10.04 -2.70 -12.24
C PRO A 215 -11.43 -2.87 -11.61
N GLU A 216 -12.29 -3.68 -12.22
CA GLU A 216 -13.61 -3.99 -11.66
C GLU A 216 -13.46 -4.77 -10.35
N ASN A 217 -12.49 -5.68 -10.29
CA ASN A 217 -12.15 -6.45 -9.09
C ASN A 217 -11.57 -5.57 -7.98
N SER A 218 -10.75 -4.57 -8.35
CA SER A 218 -10.20 -3.55 -7.45
C SER A 218 -11.33 -2.77 -6.79
N LEU A 219 -12.28 -2.30 -7.61
CA LEU A 219 -13.43 -1.54 -7.13
C LEU A 219 -14.30 -2.39 -6.20
N ALA A 220 -14.53 -3.66 -6.53
CA ALA A 220 -15.28 -4.57 -5.68
C ALA A 220 -14.61 -4.75 -4.30
N ILE A 221 -13.29 -4.98 -4.25
CA ILE A 221 -12.53 -5.07 -3.00
C ILE A 221 -12.63 -3.75 -2.22
N TYR A 222 -12.52 -2.62 -2.92
CA TYR A 222 -12.62 -1.30 -2.32
C TYR A 222 -14.00 -1.05 -1.68
N GLU A 223 -15.08 -1.24 -2.44
CA GLU A 223 -16.46 -1.11 -1.96
C GLU A 223 -16.77 -2.06 -0.81
N ALA A 224 -16.11 -3.21 -0.69
CA ALA A 224 -16.34 -4.15 0.41
C ALA A 224 -15.66 -3.72 1.74
N ALA A 225 -14.69 -2.80 1.68
CA ALA A 225 -13.73 -2.52 2.74
C ALA A 225 -13.77 -1.08 3.30
N THR A 226 -14.61 -0.20 2.75
CA THR A 226 -14.51 1.25 2.98
C THR A 226 -15.72 1.86 3.67
N LEU A 227 -15.54 3.07 4.19
CA LEU A 227 -16.62 3.77 4.87
C LEU A 227 -17.63 4.25 3.83
N PRO A 228 -18.93 3.99 4.00
CA PRO A 228 -19.93 4.57 3.11
C PRO A 228 -19.83 6.10 3.12
N GLY A 229 -19.56 6.71 1.98
CA GLY A 229 -19.38 8.17 1.86
C GLY A 229 -17.94 8.65 1.78
N ASP A 230 -16.94 7.79 2.06
CA ASP A 230 -15.52 8.07 1.84
C ASP A 230 -15.22 7.85 0.34
N PHE A 231 -15.34 8.93 -0.43
CA PHE A 231 -15.23 8.98 -1.88
C PHE A 231 -13.85 9.38 -2.37
N ASP A 232 -13.07 10.07 -1.55
CA ASP A 232 -11.69 10.40 -1.85
C ASP A 232 -10.67 9.48 -1.17
N LEU A 233 -11.17 8.47 -0.44
CA LEU A 233 -10.48 7.24 -0.06
C LEU A 233 -9.40 7.46 1.01
N ASP A 234 -9.55 8.50 1.83
CA ASP A 234 -8.57 8.92 2.82
C ASP A 234 -8.88 8.51 4.27
N ASP A 235 -9.81 7.55 4.44
CA ASP A 235 -10.27 6.99 5.72
C ASP A 235 -11.14 7.94 6.56
N ASP A 236 -11.57 9.08 6.02
CA ASP A 236 -12.61 9.91 6.62
C ASP A 236 -13.75 10.26 5.65
N VAL A 237 -14.86 10.74 6.21
CA VAL A 237 -16.02 11.20 5.44
C VAL A 237 -16.19 12.69 5.69
N ASP A 238 -15.60 13.52 4.85
CA ASP A 238 -15.48 14.95 5.01
C ASP A 238 -15.85 15.77 3.75
N GLY A 239 -15.35 17.00 3.65
CA GLY A 239 -15.64 17.90 2.54
C GLY A 239 -14.88 17.57 1.24
N ARG A 240 -13.79 16.81 1.31
CA ARG A 240 -13.02 16.32 0.16
C ARG A 240 -13.82 15.27 -0.61
N ASP A 241 -14.49 14.36 0.10
CA ASP A 241 -15.44 13.41 -0.50
C ASP A 241 -16.58 14.12 -1.23
N PHE A 242 -17.15 15.15 -0.60
CA PHE A 242 -18.22 15.91 -1.21
C PHE A 242 -17.77 16.55 -2.53
N LEU A 243 -16.52 17.05 -2.57
CA LEU A 243 -15.95 17.60 -3.79
C LEU A 243 -15.77 16.51 -4.87
N GLU A 244 -15.42 15.29 -4.47
CA GLU A 244 -15.30 14.16 -5.39
C GLU A 244 -16.65 13.73 -5.96
N TRP A 245 -17.67 13.58 -5.11
CA TRP A 245 -19.06 13.36 -5.57
C TRP A 245 -19.54 14.46 -6.52
N GLN A 246 -19.23 15.73 -6.23
CA GLN A 246 -19.60 16.85 -7.10
C GLN A 246 -18.98 16.76 -8.50
N ARG A 247 -17.79 16.18 -8.64
CA ARG A 247 -17.14 15.97 -9.93
C ARG A 247 -17.77 14.82 -10.71
N LEU A 248 -18.30 13.82 -10.01
CA LEU A 248 -18.81 12.59 -10.60
C LEU A 248 -20.33 12.57 -10.79
N ILE A 249 -21.08 13.55 -10.26
CA ILE A 249 -22.55 13.59 -10.38
C ILE A 249 -23.04 13.44 -11.83
N GLY A 250 -23.95 12.49 -12.04
CA GLY A 250 -24.51 12.10 -13.32
C GLY A 250 -23.69 11.05 -14.08
N SER A 251 -22.52 10.64 -13.57
CA SER A 251 -21.76 9.52 -14.10
C SER A 251 -22.57 8.24 -13.98
N THR A 252 -22.64 7.45 -15.05
CA THR A 252 -23.23 6.09 -15.04
C THR A 252 -22.17 4.99 -15.08
N THR A 253 -20.92 5.36 -14.80
CA THR A 253 -19.81 4.42 -14.65
C THR A 253 -19.70 4.06 -13.18
N ARG A 254 -19.53 2.77 -12.87
CA ARG A 254 -19.41 2.27 -11.49
C ARG A 254 -18.23 2.96 -10.79
N SER A 255 -18.46 3.47 -9.58
CA SER A 255 -17.50 4.30 -8.84
C SER A 255 -17.70 4.19 -7.33
N VAL A 256 -16.68 4.56 -6.56
CA VAL A 256 -16.81 4.73 -5.10
C VAL A 256 -17.84 5.80 -4.72
N ALA A 257 -18.08 6.77 -5.61
CA ALA A 257 -19.12 7.79 -5.45
C ALA A 257 -20.54 7.30 -5.80
N ASP A 258 -20.72 6.12 -6.42
CA ASP A 258 -22.02 5.44 -6.58
C ASP A 258 -22.27 4.55 -5.35
N ALA A 259 -22.30 5.19 -4.18
CA ALA A 259 -22.43 4.51 -2.89
C ALA A 259 -23.73 3.72 -2.74
N SER A 260 -24.77 4.08 -3.50
CA SER A 260 -26.06 3.39 -3.53
C SER A 260 -26.06 2.17 -4.45
N LEU A 261 -25.00 1.99 -5.26
CA LEU A 261 -24.82 0.92 -6.23
C LEU A 261 -25.99 0.82 -7.22
N ASN A 262 -26.56 1.97 -7.57
CA ASN A 262 -27.73 2.05 -8.46
C ASN A 262 -27.32 2.22 -9.94
N GLY A 263 -26.02 2.34 -10.20
CA GLY A 263 -25.42 2.51 -11.53
C GLY A 263 -25.33 3.97 -11.98
N VAL A 264 -25.61 4.94 -11.10
CA VAL A 264 -25.47 6.36 -11.39
C VAL A 264 -25.12 7.17 -10.13
N VAL A 265 -24.11 8.01 -10.21
CA VAL A 265 -23.77 8.96 -9.13
C VAL A 265 -24.82 10.07 -9.09
N ASP A 266 -25.70 10.05 -8.10
CA ASP A 266 -26.80 10.99 -7.97
C ASP A 266 -27.09 11.41 -6.51
N ALA A 267 -28.32 11.87 -6.26
CA ALA A 267 -28.74 12.34 -4.94
C ALA A 267 -28.84 11.21 -3.90
N ALA A 268 -28.99 9.95 -4.31
CA ALA A 268 -29.00 8.80 -3.42
C ALA A 268 -27.62 8.61 -2.77
N ASP A 269 -26.53 8.79 -3.51
CA ASP A 269 -25.17 8.66 -2.99
C ASP A 269 -24.80 9.84 -2.10
N LEU A 270 -25.23 11.05 -2.47
CA LEU A 270 -25.09 12.21 -1.59
C LEU A 270 -25.79 12.00 -0.24
N GLN A 271 -26.95 11.35 -0.25
CA GLN A 271 -27.66 11.04 0.98
C GLN A 271 -26.86 10.07 1.87
N ILE A 272 -26.11 9.13 1.28
CA ILE A 272 -25.21 8.22 2.00
C ILE A 272 -24.05 9.02 2.60
N TRP A 273 -23.39 9.88 1.84
CA TRP A 273 -22.35 10.78 2.36
C TRP A 273 -22.86 11.63 3.54
N GLN A 274 -24.05 12.25 3.39
CA GLN A 274 -24.65 13.06 4.46
C GLN A 274 -24.93 12.28 5.75
N GLN A 275 -25.26 10.99 5.65
CA GLN A 275 -25.51 10.14 6.81
C GLN A 275 -24.22 9.74 7.54
N ASN A 276 -23.10 9.75 6.82
CA ASN A 276 -21.81 9.30 7.32
C ASN A 276 -20.82 10.45 7.56
N TYR A 277 -21.17 11.69 7.23
CA TYR A 277 -20.31 12.86 7.41
C TYR A 277 -19.75 12.96 8.84
N GLY A 278 -18.43 13.07 8.94
CA GLY A 278 -17.66 13.10 10.17
C GLY A 278 -17.33 11.73 10.75
N ASN A 279 -17.74 10.64 10.10
CA ASN A 279 -17.21 9.32 10.40
C ASN A 279 -15.75 9.26 9.93
N THR A 280 -14.92 8.64 10.76
CA THR A 280 -13.53 8.36 10.45
C THR A 280 -13.28 6.90 10.77
N PHE A 281 -12.29 6.31 10.13
CA PHE A 281 -11.85 4.98 10.48
C PHE A 281 -11.30 4.97 11.92
N GLU A 282 -11.86 4.16 12.80
CA GLU A 282 -11.23 3.91 14.10
C GLU A 282 -10.06 2.96 13.87
N GLU A 283 -8.84 3.51 13.80
CA GLU A 283 -7.64 2.69 13.73
C GLU A 283 -7.63 1.70 14.91
N SER A 284 -7.54 0.42 14.59
CA SER A 284 -7.28 -0.62 15.58
C SER A 284 -5.86 -0.40 16.11
N PHE A 285 -5.74 0.35 17.21
CA PHE A 285 -4.46 0.66 17.83
C PHE A 285 -3.68 -0.62 18.12
N PHE A 286 -2.40 -0.64 17.71
CA PHE A 286 -1.42 -1.55 18.28
C PHE A 286 -1.48 -1.43 19.81
N LEU A 287 -1.76 -2.52 20.51
CA LEU A 287 -1.37 -2.58 21.91
C LEU A 287 0.16 -2.62 21.91
N PRO A 288 0.86 -1.58 22.40
CA PRO A 288 2.31 -1.63 22.46
C PRO A 288 2.68 -2.86 23.31
N VAL A 289 3.40 -3.80 22.70
CA VAL A 289 4.12 -4.82 23.46
C VAL A 289 5.20 -4.07 24.21
N THR A 290 4.89 -3.61 25.42
CA THR A 290 5.92 -3.13 26.32
C THR A 290 6.85 -4.31 26.52
N TYR A 291 8.09 -4.23 26.02
CA TYR A 291 9.15 -5.15 26.40
C TYR A 291 9.26 -5.11 27.92
N VAL A 292 8.60 -6.05 28.59
CA VAL A 292 8.85 -6.33 29.99
C VAL A 292 10.19 -7.05 29.98
N PRO A 293 11.26 -6.45 30.53
CA PRO A 293 12.53 -7.16 30.62
C PRO A 293 12.27 -8.44 31.40
N GLU A 294 12.51 -9.60 30.77
CA GLU A 294 12.28 -10.87 31.44
C GLU A 294 13.14 -10.92 32.72
N PRO A 295 12.60 -11.45 33.83
CA PRO A 295 13.26 -11.42 35.14
C PRO A 295 14.67 -12.07 35.15
N GLU A 296 15.01 -12.85 34.12
CA GLU A 296 16.34 -13.46 33.94
C GLU A 296 17.46 -12.45 33.66
N CYS A 297 17.17 -11.30 33.02
CA CYS A 297 18.18 -10.25 32.79
C CYS A 297 18.64 -9.58 34.10
N LEU A 298 17.73 -9.41 35.06
CA LEU A 298 18.07 -8.88 36.38
C LEU A 298 18.84 -9.91 37.21
N MET A 299 18.47 -11.19 37.12
CA MET A 299 19.19 -12.26 37.82
C MET A 299 20.61 -12.44 37.29
N THR A 300 20.83 -12.38 35.97
CA THR A 300 22.17 -12.46 35.36
C THR A 300 23.02 -11.24 35.70
N LEU A 301 22.45 -10.03 35.74
CA LEU A 301 23.16 -8.82 36.17
C LEU A 301 23.56 -8.88 37.66
N ILE A 302 22.67 -9.34 38.53
CA ILE A 302 22.96 -9.51 39.96
C ILE A 302 24.07 -10.57 40.17
N GLN A 303 24.02 -11.67 39.43
CA GLN A 303 25.07 -12.70 39.48
C GLN A 303 26.42 -12.16 38.97
N ALA A 304 26.43 -11.39 37.89
CA ALA A 304 27.63 -10.76 37.36
C ALA A 304 28.26 -9.77 38.37
N LEU A 305 27.44 -8.93 39.01
CA LEU A 305 27.90 -7.98 40.03
C LEU A 305 28.43 -8.68 41.29
N ALA A 306 27.81 -9.79 41.71
CA ALA A 306 28.28 -10.59 42.83
C ALA A 306 29.64 -11.25 42.54
N ILE A 307 29.83 -11.76 41.32
CA ILE A 307 31.11 -12.35 40.87
C ILE A 307 32.19 -11.28 40.82
N CYS A 308 31.94 -10.11 40.21
CA CYS A 308 32.90 -9.00 40.18
C CYS A 308 33.27 -8.53 41.60
N GLY A 309 32.29 -8.36 42.50
CA GLY A 309 32.54 -7.97 43.89
C GLY A 309 33.41 -8.98 44.67
N SER A 310 33.27 -10.27 44.37
CA SER A 310 34.10 -11.32 44.99
C SER A 310 35.56 -11.29 44.52
N LEU A 311 35.80 -10.95 43.25
CA LEU A 311 37.14 -10.85 42.66
C LEU A 311 37.91 -9.62 43.17
N PHE A 312 37.22 -8.50 43.44
CA PHE A 312 37.82 -7.32 44.07
C PHE A 312 38.16 -7.50 45.56
N ARG A 313 37.56 -8.50 46.23
CA ARG A 313 37.83 -8.78 47.64
C ARG A 313 39.04 -9.70 47.86
N GLN A 314 39.48 -10.43 46.84
CA GLN A 314 40.63 -11.32 46.88
C GLN A 314 41.97 -10.63 46.54
N SER A 315 41.93 -9.34 46.13
CA SER A 315 43.10 -8.55 45.74
C SER A 315 43.60 -7.56 46.80
N LYS A 316 43.26 -7.78 48.08
CA LYS A 316 43.81 -7.06 49.25
C LYS A 316 44.49 -8.00 50.22
#